data_AF-K2BRE7-F1
#
_entry.id   AF-K2BRE7-F1
#
_cell.length_a   1.000
_cell.length_b   1.000
_cell.length_c   1.000
_cell.angle_alpha   90.00
_cell.angle_beta   90.00
_cell.angle_gamma   90.00
#
_symmetry.space_group_name_H-M   'P 1'
#
loop_
_entity.id
_entity.type
_entity.pdbx_description
1 polymer ?
#
loop_
_entity_poly.entity_id
_entity_poly.type
_entity_poly.pdbx_seq_one_letter_code
_entity_poly.pdbx_strand_id
1 'polypeptide(L)'
;MRLVIDSCQQRYYDMNLNNVNSKEIFSGQGLYWLGMVFIFLAVFAFGATWLQWRTPVPEFDPDRYRGTPVTIDEEGERTLFEQLKLQEVHQNYQASYLDLVQRISQTDTTKINIQKDREIFKTYNRAREEYQDSLNKVEEYEKDFRVKCFARMRSLILAVLFFDRKTNTRMTKFSPEKLVEVGALQEIPECPRGGKYSIIYKDGRRLFHCSIHGTLRN
;
A
#
# COMPACT_ATOMS: atom_id res chain seq x y z
N MET A 1 5.75 43.58 -31.82
CA MET A 1 5.06 42.46 -31.15
C MET A 1 5.19 42.67 -29.64
N ARG A 2 4.45 43.60 -29.03
CA ARG A 2 3.13 43.42 -28.37
C ARG A 2 2.95 42.07 -27.65
N LEU A 3 3.34 42.11 -26.38
CA LEU A 3 2.89 41.23 -25.30
C LEU A 3 1.36 41.34 -25.17
N VAL A 4 0.67 40.21 -25.17
CA VAL A 4 -0.74 40.09 -24.75
C VAL A 4 -0.75 39.01 -23.67
N ILE A 5 -0.72 39.48 -22.42
CA ILE A 5 -1.04 38.67 -21.24
C ILE A 5 -2.52 38.91 -21.02
N ASP A 6 -3.34 37.93 -21.41
CA ASP A 6 -4.78 37.98 -21.17
C ASP A 6 -5.07 37.74 -19.68
N SER A 7 -5.85 38.68 -19.17
CA SER A 7 -6.47 38.80 -17.88
C SER A 7 -7.70 37.88 -17.69
N CYS A 8 -8.20 37.86 -16.44
CA CYS A 8 -9.48 37.31 -15.95
C CYS A 8 -9.47 35.79 -15.63
N GLN A 9 -9.89 35.31 -14.46
CA GLN A 9 -10.93 35.84 -13.58
C GLN A 9 -10.82 35.20 -12.19
N GLN A 10 -10.46 36.01 -11.18
CA GLN A 10 -10.43 35.60 -9.78
C GLN A 10 -11.83 35.84 -9.21
N ARG A 11 -12.62 34.78 -9.00
CA ARG A 11 -13.90 34.85 -8.28
C ARG A 11 -13.63 35.11 -6.81
N TYR A 12 -13.70 36.38 -6.42
CA TYR A 12 -13.90 36.76 -5.02
C TYR A 12 -15.34 36.39 -4.65
N TYR A 13 -15.51 35.45 -3.72
CA TYR A 13 -16.77 35.26 -3.02
C TYR A 13 -16.82 36.29 -1.89
N ASP A 14 -17.59 37.36 -2.07
CA ASP A 14 -18.03 38.21 -0.98
C ASP A 14 -19.00 37.41 -0.09
N MET A 15 -18.46 36.76 0.94
CA MET A 15 -19.29 36.27 2.04
C MET A 15 -19.69 37.47 2.89
N ASN A 16 -20.87 38.01 2.56
CA ASN A 16 -21.55 39.04 3.33
C ASN A 16 -22.03 38.43 4.66
N LEU A 17 -21.17 38.48 5.68
CA LEU A 17 -21.38 37.90 7.02
C LEU A 17 -22.27 38.77 7.94
N ASN A 18 -22.85 39.85 7.42
CA ASN A 18 -23.61 40.80 8.22
C ASN A 18 -25.12 40.64 8.04
N ASN A 19 -25.67 39.45 8.28
CA ASN A 19 -27.09 39.35 8.65
C ASN A 19 -27.47 38.00 9.30
N VAL A 20 -26.79 37.60 10.38
CA VAL A 20 -27.33 36.56 11.25
C VAL A 20 -27.89 37.24 12.48
N ASN A 21 -29.22 37.37 12.49
CA ASN A 21 -29.98 37.96 13.57
C ASN A 21 -29.88 37.04 14.80
N SER A 22 -28.94 37.33 15.69
CA SER A 22 -28.59 36.52 16.87
C SER A 22 -29.70 36.38 17.91
N LYS A 23 -30.84 37.06 17.72
CA LYS A 23 -31.98 37.02 18.65
C LYS A 23 -32.88 35.80 18.49
N GLU A 24 -32.85 35.06 17.38
CA GLU A 24 -33.68 33.87 17.19
C GLU A 24 -33.00 32.56 17.63
N ILE A 25 -31.67 32.53 17.68
CA ILE A 25 -30.88 31.34 18.09
C ILE A 25 -30.94 31.14 19.61
N PHE A 26 -31.18 32.19 20.39
CA PHE A 26 -31.27 32.16 21.85
C PHE A 26 -32.71 32.24 22.38
N SER A 27 -33.66 31.62 21.69
CA SER A 27 -34.94 31.29 22.31
C SER A 27 -34.73 30.10 23.27
N GLY A 28 -35.14 30.25 24.53
CA GLY A 28 -34.81 29.32 25.62
C GLY A 28 -35.16 27.85 25.36
N GLN A 29 -36.07 27.55 24.44
CA GLN A 29 -36.50 26.20 24.08
C GLN A 29 -35.41 25.36 23.37
N GLY A 30 -34.58 25.97 22.51
CA GLY A 30 -33.53 25.25 21.77
C GLY A 30 -32.35 24.82 22.66
N LEU A 31 -32.07 25.60 23.71
CA LEU A 31 -30.98 25.34 24.65
C LEU A 31 -31.26 24.12 25.53
N TYR A 32 -32.52 23.92 25.96
CA TYR A 32 -32.93 22.73 26.72
C TYR A 32 -32.80 21.44 25.90
N TRP A 33 -33.11 21.51 24.60
CA TRP A 33 -33.00 20.35 23.72
C TRP A 33 -31.54 19.92 23.50
N LEU A 34 -30.65 20.89 23.24
CA LEU A 34 -29.21 20.63 23.15
C LEU A 34 -28.65 20.08 24.47
N GLY A 35 -29.07 20.64 25.62
CA GLY A 35 -28.67 20.13 26.94
C GLY A 35 -29.08 18.67 27.17
N MET A 36 -30.31 18.29 26.79
CA MET A 36 -30.80 16.91 26.91
C MET A 36 -30.04 15.93 26.02
N VAL A 37 -29.69 16.33 24.80
CA VAL A 37 -28.89 15.48 23.89
C VAL A 37 -27.51 15.20 24.48
N PHE A 38 -26.84 16.21 25.06
CA PHE A 38 -25.54 16.03 25.71
C PHE A 38 -25.61 15.10 26.93
N ILE A 39 -26.66 15.19 27.75
CA ILE A 39 -26.86 14.30 28.90
C ILE A 39 -27.09 12.86 28.42
N PHE A 40 -27.91 12.65 27.39
CA PHE A 40 -28.13 11.32 26.81
C PHE A 40 -26.83 10.70 26.28
N LEU A 41 -26.02 11.49 25.58
CA LEU A 41 -24.75 11.05 25.03
C LEU A 41 -23.74 10.67 26.12
N ALA A 42 -23.71 11.44 27.23
CA ALA A 42 -22.87 11.13 28.39
C ALA A 42 -23.30 9.84 29.10
N VAL A 43 -24.60 9.61 29.30
CA VAL A 43 -25.12 8.37 29.89
C VAL A 43 -24.84 7.16 28.99
N PHE A 44 -24.96 7.32 27.67
CA PHE A 44 -24.67 6.24 26.73
C PHE A 44 -23.19 5.87 26.70
N ALA A 45 -22.30 6.87 26.71
CA ALA A 45 -20.85 6.65 26.79
C ALA A 45 -20.44 5.95 28.10
N PHE A 46 -21.06 6.33 29.23
CA PHE A 46 -20.84 5.69 30.53
C PHE A 46 -21.37 4.24 30.55
N GLY A 47 -22.53 3.98 29.97
CA GLY A 47 -23.08 2.62 29.82
C GLY A 47 -22.20 1.71 28.95
N ALA A 48 -21.64 2.24 27.87
CA ALA A 48 -20.74 1.49 26.98
C ALA A 48 -19.42 1.12 27.67
N THR A 49 -18.82 2.05 28.43
CA THR A 49 -17.61 1.77 29.21
C THR A 49 -17.85 0.79 30.36
N TRP A 50 -19.02 0.85 31.00
CA TRP A 50 -19.41 -0.12 32.02
C TRP A 50 -19.63 -1.53 31.44
N LEU A 51 -20.18 -1.64 30.23
CA LEU A 51 -20.36 -2.94 29.56
C LEU A 51 -19.03 -3.59 29.16
N GLN A 52 -18.06 -2.79 28.70
CA GLN A 52 -16.72 -3.30 28.36
C GLN A 52 -15.97 -3.90 29.56
N TRP A 53 -16.26 -3.43 30.79
CA TRP A 53 -15.67 -4.02 32.00
C TRP A 53 -16.25 -5.39 32.39
N ARG A 54 -17.41 -5.78 31.84
CA ARG A 54 -18.06 -7.07 32.14
C ARG A 54 -17.79 -8.16 31.12
N THR A 55 -17.14 -7.88 29.98
CA THR A 55 -16.75 -8.95 29.07
C THR A 55 -15.55 -9.68 29.66
N PRO A 56 -15.66 -10.98 30.01
CA PRO A 56 -14.49 -11.75 30.42
C PRO A 56 -13.50 -11.74 29.26
N VAL A 57 -12.24 -11.40 29.56
CA VAL A 57 -11.15 -11.56 28.60
C VAL A 57 -11.14 -13.04 28.20
N PRO A 58 -11.24 -13.39 26.90
CA PRO A 58 -11.15 -14.78 26.50
C PRO A 58 -9.81 -15.33 27.00
N GLU A 59 -9.89 -16.39 27.79
CA GLU A 59 -8.75 -17.07 28.36
C GLU A 59 -7.84 -17.51 27.22
N PHE A 60 -6.58 -17.09 27.27
CA PHE A 60 -5.59 -17.38 26.24
C PHE A 60 -5.33 -18.90 26.24
N ASP A 61 -5.94 -19.60 25.29
CA ASP A 61 -5.75 -21.03 25.05
C ASP A 61 -4.57 -21.23 24.07
N PRO A 62 -3.38 -21.63 24.55
CA PRO A 62 -2.20 -21.79 23.71
C PRO A 62 -2.32 -22.97 22.71
N ASP A 63 -3.23 -23.92 22.95
CA ASP A 63 -3.35 -25.12 22.12
C ASP A 63 -4.26 -24.91 20.91
N ARG A 64 -5.16 -23.92 20.95
CA ARG A 64 -6.00 -23.51 19.80
C ARG A 64 -5.23 -22.84 18.66
N TYR A 65 -4.01 -22.35 18.93
CA TYR A 65 -3.14 -21.67 17.97
C TYR A 65 -1.96 -22.52 17.48
N ARG A 66 -1.92 -23.83 17.80
CA ARG A 66 -1.09 -24.78 17.04
C ARG A 66 -1.72 -25.03 15.67
N GLY A 67 -1.68 -24.00 14.83
CA GLY A 67 -1.91 -24.13 13.41
C GLY A 67 -0.95 -25.15 12.83
N THR A 68 -1.41 -25.87 11.80
CA THR A 68 -0.56 -26.67 10.91
C THR A 68 0.72 -25.89 10.59
N PRO A 69 1.91 -26.53 10.64
CA PRO A 69 3.16 -25.84 10.35
C PRO A 69 3.02 -25.20 8.97
N VAL A 70 3.07 -23.87 8.94
CA VAL A 70 3.14 -23.13 7.69
C VAL A 70 4.47 -23.54 7.09
N THR A 71 4.43 -24.32 6.01
CA THR A 71 5.60 -24.53 5.15
C THR A 71 5.84 -23.20 4.47
N ILE A 72 6.60 -22.33 5.12
CA ILE A 72 7.07 -21.08 4.51
C ILE A 72 8.17 -21.51 3.56
N ASP A 73 7.93 -21.40 2.25
CA ASP A 73 8.98 -21.57 1.26
C ASP A 73 10.14 -20.62 1.59
N GLU A 74 11.39 -21.03 1.35
CA GLU A 74 12.59 -20.21 1.63
C GLU A 74 12.51 -18.79 1.01
N GLU A 75 11.79 -18.63 -0.11
CA GLU A 75 11.53 -17.32 -0.73
C GLU A 75 10.61 -16.45 0.15
N GLY A 76 9.64 -17.04 0.86
CA GLY A 76 8.73 -16.35 1.78
C GLY A 76 9.43 -15.85 3.05
N GLU A 77 10.32 -16.66 3.63
CA GLU A 77 11.09 -16.23 4.81
C GLU A 77 11.98 -15.02 4.48
N ARG A 78 12.67 -15.06 3.34
CA ARG A 78 13.50 -13.93 2.88
C ARG A 78 12.69 -12.64 2.74
N THR A 79 11.46 -12.72 2.21
CA THR A 79 10.60 -11.54 2.08
C THR A 79 10.16 -10.95 3.43
N LEU A 80 9.91 -11.79 4.44
CA LEU A 80 9.55 -11.32 5.78
C LEU A 80 10.74 -10.68 6.49
N PHE A 81 11.92 -11.29 6.43
CA PHE A 81 13.14 -10.71 6.98
C PHE A 81 13.49 -9.37 6.31
N GLU A 82 13.35 -9.29 4.99
CA GLU A 82 13.53 -8.04 4.26
C GLU A 82 12.51 -6.97 4.67
N GLN A 83 11.26 -7.35 4.89
CA GLN A 83 10.23 -6.43 5.36
C GLN A 83 10.54 -5.89 6.76
N LEU A 84 10.99 -6.74 7.68
CA LEU A 84 11.43 -6.32 9.02
C LEU A 84 12.65 -5.40 8.94
N LYS A 85 13.63 -5.73 8.09
CA LYS A 85 14.81 -4.90 7.87
C LYS A 85 14.45 -3.54 7.27
N LEU A 86 13.53 -3.51 6.31
CA LEU A 86 13.04 -2.25 5.73
C LEU A 86 12.33 -1.40 6.78
N GLN A 87 11.55 -2.03 7.66
CA GLN A 87 10.89 -1.34 8.77
C GLN A 87 11.92 -0.74 9.74
N GLU A 88 12.96 -1.48 10.10
CA GLU A 88 14.05 -0.99 10.95
C GLU A 88 14.78 0.19 10.31
N VAL A 89 15.18 0.07 9.04
CA VAL A 89 15.85 1.16 8.31
C VAL A 89 14.94 2.39 8.18
N HIS A 90 13.63 2.19 7.97
CA HIS A 90 12.66 3.28 7.92
C HIS A 90 12.54 4.00 9.27
N GLN A 91 12.49 3.26 10.38
CA GLN A 91 12.47 3.83 11.73
C GLN A 91 13.75 4.64 12.01
N ASN A 92 14.91 4.11 11.64
CA ASN A 92 16.19 4.82 11.77
C ASN A 92 16.23 6.10 10.93
N TYR A 93 15.70 6.05 9.70
CA TYR A 93 15.57 7.23 8.85
C TYR A 93 14.68 8.30 9.50
N GLN A 94 13.51 7.93 10.01
CA GLN A 94 12.60 8.84 10.72
C GLN A 94 13.25 9.45 11.97
N ALA A 95 13.91 8.62 12.79
CA ALA A 95 14.62 9.08 13.98
C ALA A 95 15.74 10.08 13.62
N SER A 96 16.51 9.80 12.56
CA SER A 96 17.58 10.69 12.09
C SER A 96 17.04 12.03 11.58
N TYR A 97 15.85 12.03 10.98
CA TYR A 97 15.18 13.26 10.54
C TYR A 97 14.72 14.11 11.73
N LEU A 98 14.14 13.49 12.76
CA LEU A 98 13.75 14.21 13.99
C LEU A 98 14.96 14.78 14.71
N ASP A 99 16.06 14.02 14.82
CA ASP A 99 17.33 14.50 15.38
C ASP A 99 17.89 15.69 14.57
N LEU A 100 17.83 15.62 13.24
CA LEU A 100 18.24 16.73 12.36
C LEU A 100 17.44 18.01 12.66
N VAL A 101 16.11 17.91 12.70
CA VAL A 101 15.22 19.06 12.98
C VAL A 101 15.52 19.64 14.37
N GLN A 102 15.71 18.78 15.37
CA GLN A 102 16.07 19.20 16.71
C GLN A 102 17.42 19.93 16.75
N ARG A 103 18.45 19.39 16.10
CA ARG A 103 19.78 20.03 16.03
C ARG A 103 19.73 21.38 15.33
N ILE A 104 18.98 21.49 14.22
CA ILE A 104 18.76 22.77 13.53
C ILE A 104 18.10 23.77 14.48
N SER A 105 17.09 23.36 15.25
CA SER A 105 16.41 24.25 16.21
C SER A 105 17.33 24.73 17.35
N GLN A 106 18.33 23.92 17.72
CA GLN A 106 19.31 24.23 18.76
C GLN A 106 20.54 24.98 18.22
N THR A 107 20.69 25.10 16.91
CA THR A 107 21.85 25.75 16.29
C THR A 107 21.64 27.27 16.28
N ASP A 108 22.63 27.98 16.82
CA ASP A 108 22.60 29.44 16.93
C ASP A 108 22.76 30.08 15.53
N THR A 109 21.65 30.63 15.00
CA THR A 109 21.57 31.17 13.63
C THR A 109 22.39 32.44 13.42
N THR A 110 22.99 32.99 14.48
CA THR A 110 23.73 34.26 14.46
C THR A 110 25.14 34.13 13.87
N LYS A 111 25.73 32.93 13.82
CA LYS A 111 27.04 32.67 13.20
C LYS A 111 27.03 31.37 12.40
N ILE A 112 26.98 31.50 11.07
CA ILE A 112 27.01 30.36 10.15
C ILE A 112 28.41 29.75 10.16
N ASN A 113 28.53 28.48 10.57
CA ASN A 113 29.77 27.72 10.50
C ASN A 113 29.57 26.53 9.56
N ILE A 114 29.99 26.72 8.31
CA ILE A 114 29.82 25.76 7.21
C ILE A 114 30.31 24.35 7.56
N GLN A 115 31.38 24.22 8.37
CA GLN A 115 31.89 22.91 8.78
C GLN A 115 30.96 22.20 9.76
N LYS A 116 30.48 22.92 10.79
CA LYS A 116 29.52 22.38 11.76
C LYS A 116 28.18 22.07 11.11
N ASP A 117 27.72 22.95 10.22
CA ASP A 117 26.46 22.77 9.50
C ASP A 117 26.52 21.53 8.60
N ARG A 118 27.67 21.23 7.98
CA ARG A 118 27.85 20.01 7.19
C ARG A 118 27.76 18.74 8.04
N GLU A 119 28.28 18.77 9.27
CA GLU A 119 28.22 17.63 10.20
C GLU A 119 26.79 17.35 10.66
N ILE A 120 25.96 18.38 10.83
CA ILE A 120 24.54 18.27 11.21
C ILE A 120 23.78 17.39 10.18
N PHE A 121 24.04 17.55 8.88
CA PHE A 121 23.37 16.76 7.84
C PHE A 121 23.98 15.37 7.60
N LYS A 122 25.20 15.09 8.10
CA LYS A 122 25.93 13.84 7.77
C LYS A 122 25.18 12.58 8.21
N THR A 123 24.65 12.58 9.44
CA THR A 123 23.91 11.43 9.99
C THR A 123 22.61 11.17 9.23
N TYR A 124 21.85 12.24 8.94
CA TYR A 124 20.62 12.15 8.16
C TYR A 124 20.89 11.67 6.72
N ASN A 125 21.89 12.22 6.04
CA ASN A 125 22.21 11.84 4.67
C ASN A 125 22.62 10.36 4.58
N ARG A 126 23.39 9.87 5.56
CA ARG A 126 23.72 8.44 5.65
C ARG A 126 22.46 7.57 5.82
N ALA A 127 21.59 7.90 6.78
CA ALA A 127 20.35 7.15 7.00
C ALA A 127 19.42 7.20 5.78
N ARG A 128 19.39 8.33 5.05
CA ARG A 128 18.66 8.49 3.79
C ARG A 128 19.22 7.57 2.70
N GLU A 129 20.54 7.52 2.52
CA GLU A 129 21.19 6.64 1.55
C GLU A 129 20.93 5.17 1.87
N GLU A 130 21.05 4.76 3.14
CA GLU A 130 20.73 3.39 3.59
C GLU A 130 19.27 3.03 3.33
N TYR A 131 18.33 3.96 3.57
CA TYR A 131 16.92 3.77 3.23
C TYR A 131 16.70 3.65 1.73
N GLN A 132 17.29 4.52 0.91
CA GLN A 132 17.19 4.43 -0.55
C GLN A 132 17.78 3.12 -1.09
N ASP A 133 18.91 2.66 -0.58
CA ASP A 133 19.54 1.40 -0.97
C ASP A 133 18.63 0.19 -0.64
N SER A 134 18.00 0.18 0.54
CA SER A 134 17.02 -0.86 0.88
C SER A 134 15.78 -0.86 -0.04
N LEU A 135 15.27 0.30 -0.44
CA LEU A 135 14.17 0.38 -1.40
C LEU A 135 14.58 -0.15 -2.77
N ASN A 136 15.79 0.21 -3.23
CA ASN A 136 16.31 -0.25 -4.52
C ASN A 136 16.47 -1.78 -4.55
N LYS A 137 16.92 -2.38 -3.45
CA LYS A 137 17.02 -3.85 -3.31
C LYS A 137 15.65 -4.52 -3.43
N VAL A 138 14.63 -4.00 -2.75
CA VAL A 138 13.25 -4.52 -2.88
C VAL A 138 12.76 -4.43 -4.33
N GLU A 139 13.02 -3.30 -5.01
CA GLU A 139 12.66 -3.13 -6.42
C GLU A 139 13.39 -4.13 -7.34
N GLU A 140 14.67 -4.39 -7.08
CA GLU A 140 15.46 -5.38 -7.82
C GLU A 140 14.89 -6.80 -7.67
N TYR A 141 14.52 -7.20 -6.44
CA TYR A 141 13.83 -8.47 -6.22
C TYR A 141 12.50 -8.55 -6.96
N GLU A 142 11.69 -7.48 -6.95
CA GLU A 142 10.44 -7.44 -7.71
C GLU A 142 10.66 -7.56 -9.24
N LYS A 143 11.74 -6.98 -9.77
CA LYS A 143 12.13 -7.15 -11.18
C LYS A 143 12.48 -8.61 -11.48
N ASP A 144 13.24 -9.26 -10.62
CA ASP A 144 13.59 -10.68 -10.79
C ASP A 144 12.37 -11.59 -10.76
N PHE A 145 11.45 -11.36 -9.81
CA PHE A 145 10.19 -12.10 -9.75
C PHE A 145 9.33 -11.88 -10.99
N ARG A 146 9.29 -10.64 -11.52
CA ARG A 146 8.60 -10.32 -12.76
C ARG A 146 9.20 -11.07 -13.96
N VAL A 147 10.53 -11.12 -14.07
CA VAL A 147 11.23 -11.85 -15.14
C VAL A 147 10.93 -13.35 -15.05
N LYS A 148 11.05 -13.95 -13.85
CA LYS A 148 10.68 -15.36 -13.61
C LYS A 148 9.22 -15.63 -13.99
N CYS A 149 8.29 -14.74 -13.62
CA CYS A 149 6.88 -14.85 -13.97
C CYS A 149 6.66 -14.77 -15.49
N PHE A 150 7.33 -13.87 -16.20
CA PHE A 150 7.22 -13.76 -17.65
C PHE A 150 7.83 -14.94 -18.40
N ALA A 151 8.91 -15.53 -17.90
CA ALA A 151 9.40 -16.82 -18.39
C ALA A 151 8.34 -17.92 -18.18
N ARG A 152 7.74 -17.95 -16.99
CA ARG A 152 6.47 -18.61 -16.59
C ARG A 152 5.41 -18.58 -17.70
N MET A 153 5.05 -17.37 -18.09
CA MET A 153 3.97 -17.10 -19.04
C MET A 153 4.33 -17.49 -20.47
N ARG A 154 5.60 -17.38 -20.86
CA ARG A 154 6.06 -17.81 -22.20
C ARG A 154 5.89 -19.31 -22.40
N SER A 155 6.20 -20.15 -21.40
CA SER A 155 5.95 -21.59 -21.49
C SER A 155 4.45 -21.91 -21.57
N LEU A 156 3.61 -21.18 -20.82
CA LEU A 156 2.15 -21.32 -20.90
C LEU A 156 1.59 -20.95 -22.28
N ILE A 157 2.13 -19.91 -22.92
CA ILE A 157 1.76 -19.55 -24.30
C ILE A 157 2.05 -20.72 -25.24
N LEU A 158 3.24 -21.32 -25.13
CA LEU A 158 3.63 -22.47 -25.95
C LEU A 158 2.72 -23.68 -25.71
N ALA A 159 2.38 -23.98 -24.45
CA ALA A 159 1.47 -25.07 -24.10
C ALA A 159 0.07 -24.87 -24.71
N VAL A 160 -0.46 -23.63 -24.68
CA VAL A 160 -1.75 -23.32 -25.30
C VAL A 160 -1.69 -23.42 -26.82
N LEU A 161 -0.60 -22.97 -27.45
CA LEU A 161 -0.42 -23.15 -28.90
C LEU A 161 -0.33 -24.63 -29.30
N PHE A 162 0.32 -25.45 -28.46
CA PHE A 162 0.37 -26.90 -28.66
C PHE A 162 -1.02 -27.53 -28.55
N PHE A 163 -1.80 -27.14 -27.53
CA PHE A 163 -3.19 -27.57 -27.38
C PHE A 163 -4.04 -27.21 -28.60
N ASP A 164 -3.93 -25.97 -29.09
CA ASP A 164 -4.70 -25.51 -30.25
C ASP A 164 -4.40 -26.34 -31.50
N ARG A 165 -3.12 -26.66 -31.72
CA ARG A 165 -2.68 -27.48 -32.85
C ARG A 165 -3.15 -28.93 -32.72
N LYS A 166 -3.13 -29.50 -31.51
CA LYS A 166 -3.50 -30.90 -31.26
C LYS A 166 -5.02 -31.13 -31.31
N THR A 167 -5.80 -30.18 -30.82
CA THR A 167 -7.27 -30.28 -30.78
C THR A 167 -7.98 -29.64 -31.97
N ASN A 168 -7.26 -28.87 -32.79
CA ASN A 168 -7.82 -27.97 -33.82
C ASN A 168 -8.85 -26.97 -33.29
N THR A 169 -8.90 -26.74 -31.97
CA THR A 169 -9.81 -25.78 -31.33
C THR A 169 -9.02 -24.72 -30.58
N ARG A 170 -9.41 -23.44 -30.68
CA ARG A 170 -8.73 -22.36 -29.97
C ARG A 170 -9.15 -22.31 -28.51
N MET A 171 -8.19 -22.36 -27.60
CA MET A 171 -8.45 -22.13 -26.17
C MET A 171 -8.81 -20.65 -25.91
N THR A 172 -10.07 -20.41 -25.55
CA THR A 172 -10.60 -19.08 -25.19
C THR A 172 -10.45 -18.78 -23.70
N LYS A 173 -10.81 -19.72 -22.84
CA LYS A 173 -10.58 -19.60 -21.41
C LYS A 173 -9.34 -20.39 -21.02
N PHE A 174 -8.46 -19.78 -20.23
CA PHE A 174 -7.31 -20.49 -19.68
C PHE A 174 -7.80 -21.59 -18.73
N SER A 175 -7.42 -22.84 -19.02
CA SER A 175 -7.72 -24.01 -18.19
C SER A 175 -6.46 -24.88 -18.11
N PRO A 176 -5.69 -24.81 -17.01
CA PRO A 176 -4.43 -25.53 -16.88
C PRO A 176 -4.62 -27.04 -16.84
N GLU A 177 -5.77 -27.54 -16.35
CA GLU A 177 -6.08 -28.97 -16.24
C GLU A 177 -6.12 -29.62 -17.63
N LYS A 178 -6.78 -28.97 -18.60
CA LYS A 178 -6.83 -29.43 -19.99
C LYS A 178 -5.45 -29.47 -20.65
N LEU A 179 -4.54 -28.59 -20.24
CA LEU A 179 -3.18 -28.57 -20.76
C LEU A 179 -2.37 -29.76 -20.22
N VAL A 180 -2.60 -30.15 -18.97
CA VAL A 180 -1.99 -31.35 -18.38
C VAL A 180 -2.57 -32.62 -19.01
N GLU A 181 -3.90 -32.71 -19.16
CA GLU A 181 -4.57 -33.86 -19.80
C GLU A 181 -4.07 -34.13 -21.23
N VAL A 182 -3.83 -33.07 -22.00
CA VAL A 182 -3.33 -33.17 -23.37
C VAL A 182 -1.82 -33.46 -23.43
N GLY A 183 -1.13 -33.45 -22.28
CA GLY A 183 0.32 -33.63 -22.14
C GLY A 183 1.12 -32.42 -22.61
N ALA A 184 0.50 -31.24 -22.68
CA ALA A 184 1.16 -29.98 -23.03
C ALA A 184 2.00 -29.42 -21.87
N LEU A 185 1.64 -29.79 -20.63
CA LEU A 185 2.36 -29.46 -19.40
C LEU A 185 2.56 -30.72 -18.57
N GLN A 186 3.73 -30.85 -17.94
CA GLN A 186 4.00 -31.89 -16.94
C GLN A 186 3.46 -31.45 -15.56
N GLU A 187 3.69 -30.20 -15.20
CA GLU A 187 3.22 -29.57 -13.97
C GLU A 187 2.61 -28.21 -14.30
N ILE A 188 1.66 -27.76 -13.47
CA ILE A 188 1.02 -26.46 -13.65
C ILE A 188 1.98 -25.40 -13.08
N PRO A 189 2.58 -24.53 -13.91
CA PRO A 189 3.49 -23.53 -13.41
C PRO A 189 2.70 -22.49 -12.63
N GLU A 190 3.16 -22.20 -11.41
CA GLU A 190 2.58 -21.15 -10.58
C GLU A 190 3.31 -19.82 -10.79
N CYS A 191 2.76 -18.73 -10.27
CA CYS A 191 3.49 -17.46 -10.20
C CYS A 191 4.39 -17.50 -8.95
N PRO A 192 5.64 -16.98 -9.00
CA PRO A 192 6.52 -17.00 -7.83
C PRO A 192 5.98 -16.18 -6.64
N ARG A 193 5.00 -15.30 -6.88
CA ARG A 193 4.26 -14.57 -5.85
C ARG A 193 2.84 -15.12 -5.58
N GLY A 194 2.52 -16.33 -6.04
CA GLY A 194 1.20 -16.95 -5.87
C GLY A 194 0.06 -16.36 -6.71
N GLY A 195 0.38 -15.51 -7.70
CA GLY A 195 -0.58 -14.96 -8.65
C GLY A 195 -1.21 -16.00 -9.58
N LYS A 196 -2.43 -15.72 -10.05
CA LYS A 196 -3.15 -16.59 -11.00
C LYS A 196 -2.92 -16.13 -12.44
N TYR A 197 -2.77 -17.11 -13.34
CA TYR A 197 -2.66 -16.84 -14.77
C TYR A 197 -4.02 -16.89 -15.46
N SER A 198 -4.19 -16.06 -16.49
CA SER A 198 -5.41 -15.96 -17.28
C SER A 198 -5.09 -15.52 -18.72
N ILE A 199 -6.04 -15.75 -19.63
CA ILE A 199 -5.99 -15.24 -21.01
C ILE A 199 -7.02 -14.13 -21.14
N ILE A 200 -6.58 -12.97 -21.61
CA ILE A 200 -7.41 -11.80 -21.92
C ILE A 200 -7.42 -11.62 -23.44
N TYR A 201 -8.60 -11.35 -24.00
CA TYR A 201 -8.74 -11.01 -25.41
C TYR A 201 -8.79 -9.50 -25.58
N LYS A 202 -7.86 -8.97 -26.39
CA LYS A 202 -7.86 -7.57 -26.76
C LYS A 202 -7.46 -7.45 -28.23
N ASP A 203 -8.23 -6.70 -29.01
CA ASP A 203 -7.94 -6.40 -30.42
C ASP A 203 -7.71 -7.67 -31.28
N GLY A 204 -8.48 -8.74 -30.99
CA GLY A 204 -8.37 -10.04 -31.67
C GLY A 204 -7.13 -10.86 -31.28
N ARG A 205 -6.31 -10.39 -30.34
CA ARG A 205 -5.11 -11.07 -29.85
C ARG A 205 -5.34 -11.67 -28.46
N ARG A 206 -4.71 -12.82 -28.21
CA ARG A 206 -4.65 -13.45 -26.89
C ARG A 206 -3.47 -12.88 -26.12
N LEU A 207 -3.76 -12.23 -25.01
CA LEU A 207 -2.76 -11.73 -24.08
C LEU A 207 -2.80 -12.59 -22.83
N PHE A 208 -1.64 -13.12 -22.44
CA PHE A 208 -1.51 -13.79 -21.16
C PHE A 208 -1.33 -12.75 -20.06
N HIS A 209 -2.04 -12.95 -18.95
CA HIS A 209 -2.09 -12.04 -17.83
C HIS A 209 -1.86 -12.78 -16.52
N CYS A 210 -0.98 -12.24 -15.68
CA CYS A 210 -0.83 -12.59 -14.28
C CYS A 210 -1.49 -11.53 -13.41
N SER A 211 -2.25 -11.94 -12.38
CA SER A 211 -2.94 -11.03 -11.46
C SER A 211 -2.01 -10.09 -10.68
N ILE A 212 -0.72 -10.43 -10.56
CA ILE A 212 0.29 -9.66 -9.81
C ILE A 212 1.21 -8.90 -10.76
N HIS A 213 1.85 -9.60 -11.70
CA HIS A 213 2.88 -9.03 -12.57
C HIS A 213 2.33 -8.43 -13.88
N GLY A 214 1.02 -8.51 -14.11
CA GLY A 214 0.35 -7.89 -15.25
C GLY A 214 0.39 -8.72 -16.53
N THR A 215 0.16 -8.05 -17.66
CA THR A 215 0.15 -8.69 -18.99
C THR A 215 1.54 -8.75 -19.59
N LEU A 216 1.91 -9.90 -20.15
CA LEU A 216 3.11 -10.01 -20.98
C LEU A 216 2.89 -9.19 -22.25
N ARG A 217 3.59 -8.06 -22.37
CA ARG A 217 3.66 -7.27 -23.61
C ARG A 217 4.94 -7.67 -24.34
N ASN A 218 4.80 -8.12 -25.58
CA ASN A 218 5.93 -8.26 -26.50
C ASN A 218 6.39 -6.89 -26.99
#